data_AF-A0A535YVZ3-F1
#
_entry.id   AF-A0A535YVZ3-F1
#
_cell.length_a   1.000
_cell.length_b   1.000
_cell.length_c   1.000
_cell.angle_alpha   90.00
_cell.angle_beta   90.00
_cell.angle_gamma   90.00
#
_symmetry.space_group_name_H-M   'P 1'
#
loop_
_entity.id
_entity.type
_entity.pdbx_description
1 polymer ?
#
loop_
_entity_poly.entity_id
_entity_poly.type
_entity_poly.pdbx_seq_one_letter_code
_entity_poly.pdbx_strand_id
1 'polypeptide(L)' 'MKRTFDIVVALAGLAVTSPVLAIAALAVKLESPGPVFYRGARVGRDGQPFQILKLRTMRVNADRDGPAVTGARDP' A
#
# COMPACT_ATOMS: atom_id res chain seq x y z
N MET A 1 -10.89 13.67 -19.68
CA MET A 1 -11.94 12.75 -19.18
C MET A 1 -11.40 11.58 -18.35
N LYS A 2 -10.30 10.91 -18.75
CA LYS A 2 -9.74 9.77 -18.00
C LYS A 2 -9.49 10.05 -16.51
N ARG A 3 -8.87 11.18 -16.16
CA ARG A 3 -8.58 11.54 -14.76
C ARG A 3 -9.85 11.73 -13.90
N THR A 4 -10.86 12.40 -14.43
CA THR A 4 -12.13 12.60 -13.71
C THR A 4 -12.84 11.27 -13.48
N PHE A 5 -12.87 10.41 -14.50
CA PHE A 5 -13.41 9.07 -14.39
C PHE A 5 -12.66 8.23 -13.33
N ASP A 6 -11.32 8.22 -13.38
CA ASP A 6 -10.49 7.50 -12.40
C ASP A 6 -10.79 7.96 -10.97
N ILE A 7 -10.95 9.27 -10.74
CA ILE A 7 -11.27 9.83 -9.42
C ILE A 7 -12.66 9.40 -8.95
N VAL A 8 -13.68 9.51 -9.81
CA VAL A 8 -15.07 9.17 -9.45
C VAL A 8 -15.19 7.68 -9.11
N VAL A 9 -14.64 6.81 -9.95
CA VAL A 9 -14.67 5.36 -9.72
C VAL A 9 -13.87 4.98 -8.47
N ALA A 10 -12.70 5.61 -8.25
CA ALA A 10 -11.91 5.36 -7.05
C ALA A 10 -12.63 5.79 -5.77
N LEU A 11 -13.29 6.95 -5.76
CA LEU A 11 -14.05 7.43 -4.61
C LEU A 11 -15.27 6.54 -4.32
N ALA A 12 -16.01 6.15 -5.36
CA ALA A 12 -17.14 5.25 -5.20
C ALA A 12 -16.69 3.88 -4.67
N GLY A 13 -15.64 3.30 -5.25
CA GLY A 13 -15.05 2.05 -4.79
C GLY A 13 -14.55 2.14 -3.35
N LEU A 14 -13.90 3.25 -2.97
CA LEU A 14 -13.43 3.49 -1.61
C LEU A 14 -14.59 3.61 -0.62
N ALA A 15 -15.66 4.32 -0.97
CA ALA A 15 -16.85 4.45 -0.12
C ALA A 15 -17.47 3.07 0.18
N VAL A 16 -17.68 2.25 -0.86
CA VAL A 16 -18.26 0.90 -0.75
C VAL A 16 -17.35 -0.04 0.05
N THR A 17 -16.04 0.01 -0.18
CA THR A 17 -15.07 -0.88 0.48
C THR A 17 -14.61 -0.36 1.84
N SER A 18 -14.94 0.87 2.22
CA SER A 18 -14.50 1.51 3.47
C SER A 18 -14.82 0.71 4.73
N PRO A 19 -15.98 0.05 4.90
CA PRO A 19 -16.25 -0.72 6.12
C PRO A 19 -15.32 -1.93 6.26
N VAL A 20 -15.06 -2.63 5.15
CA VAL A 20 -14.13 -3.78 5.11
C VAL A 20 -12.70 -3.33 5.38
N LEU A 21 -12.28 -2.21 4.76
CA LEU A 21 -10.96 -1.63 5.01
C LEU A 21 -10.79 -1.17 6.45
N ALA A 22 -11.83 -0.65 7.10
CA ALA A 22 -11.80 -0.24 8.51
C ALA A 22 -11.65 -1.45 9.45
N ILE A 23 -12.37 -2.55 9.19
CA ILE A 23 -12.24 -3.79 9.96
C ILE A 23 -10.82 -4.37 9.80
N ALA A 24 -10.33 -4.44 8.57
CA ALA A 24 -8.96 -4.92 8.31
C ALA A 24 -7.91 -4.01 8.95
N ALA A 25 -8.12 -2.69 8.93
CA ALA A 25 -7.26 -1.72 9.59
C ALA A 25 -7.18 -1.94 11.11
N LEU A 26 -8.33 -2.24 11.74
CA LEU A 26 -8.38 -2.55 13.16
C LEU A 26 -7.65 -3.87 13.47
N ALA A 27 -7.88 -4.92 12.67
CA ALA A 27 -7.19 -6.20 12.83
C ALA A 27 -5.66 -6.03 12.79
N VAL A 28 -5.15 -5.28 11.81
CA VAL A 28 -3.71 -4.97 11.68
C VAL A 28 -3.16 -4.22 12.90
N LYS A 29 -3.97 -3.34 13.50
CA LYS A 29 -3.58 -2.55 14.68
C LYS A 29 -3.53 -3.41 15.94
N LEU A 30 -4.43 -4.38 16.06
CA LEU A 30 -4.51 -5.30 17.19
C LEU A 30 -3.40 -6.36 17.15
N GLU A 31 -3.00 -6.82 15.96
CA GLU A 31 -1.98 -7.86 15.81
C GLU A 31 -0.55 -7.37 16.12
N SER A 32 -0.21 -6.13 15.75
CA SER A 32 1.12 -5.59 16.04
C SER A 32 1.15 -4.07 16.20
N PRO A 33 1.98 -3.53 17.12
CA PRO A 33 2.14 -2.09 17.26
C PRO A 33 2.68 -1.45 15.96
N GLY A 34 2.29 -0.20 15.71
CA GLY A 34 2.73 0.58 14.56
C GLY A 34 1.62 1.07 13.62
N PRO A 35 1.98 1.56 12.43
CA PRO A 35 1.05 2.11 11.44
C PRO A 35 0.27 0.99 10.73
N VAL A 36 -0.99 1.27 10.42
CA VAL A 36 -1.88 0.33 9.72
C VAL A 36 -1.49 0.17 8.24
N PHE A 37 -1.02 1.26 7.62
CA PHE A 37 -0.66 1.25 6.20
C PHE A 37 0.85 1.19 6.01
N TYR A 38 1.26 0.39 5.05
CA TYR A 38 2.61 0.40 4.49
C TYR A 38 2.68 1.38 3.32
N ARG A 39 3.80 2.11 3.23
CA ARG A 39 4.12 3.04 2.14
C ARG A 39 5.34 2.51 1.39
N GLY A 40 5.15 2.13 0.12
CA GLY A 40 6.24 1.63 -0.72
C GLY A 40 6.53 2.57 -1.88
N ALA A 41 7.81 2.80 -2.19
CA ALA A 41 8.18 3.55 -3.38
C ALA A 41 7.91 2.71 -4.65
N ARG A 42 7.27 3.34 -5.65
CA ARG A 42 7.03 2.77 -6.98
C ARG A 42 7.27 3.83 -8.05
N VAL A 43 7.74 3.40 -9.21
CA VAL A 43 7.87 4.27 -10.38
C VAL A 43 6.47 4.54 -10.93
N GLY A 44 6.12 5.81 -11.03
CA GLY A 44 4.83 6.29 -11.52
C GLY A 44 4.88 6.78 -12.96
N ARG A 45 3.94 7.67 -13.28
CA ARG A 45 3.87 8.30 -14.61
C ARG A 45 5.13 9.11 -14.89
N ASP A 46 5.64 9.00 -16.11
CA ASP A 46 6.84 9.73 -16.59
C ASP A 46 8.08 9.49 -15.72
N GLY A 47 8.19 8.30 -15.12
CA GLY A 47 9.31 7.94 -14.24
C GLY A 47 9.26 8.58 -12.85
N GLN A 48 8.25 9.39 -12.55
CA GLN A 48 8.15 10.08 -11.26
C GLN A 48 7.79 9.10 -10.15
N PRO A 49 8.62 8.97 -9.09
CA PRO A 49 8.34 8.05 -8.01
C PRO A 49 7.10 8.50 -7.22
N PHE A 50 6.29 7.55 -6.78
CA PHE A 50 5.18 7.77 -5.87
C PHE A 50 5.13 6.71 -4.78
N GLN A 51 4.42 7.04 -3.70
CA GLN A 51 4.23 6.13 -2.57
C GLN A 51 2.91 5.37 -2.73
N ILE A 52 2.99 4.05 -2.95
CA ILE A 52 1.81 3.19 -2.92
C ILE A 52 1.40 2.93 -1.47
N LEU A 53 0.11 3.12 -1.18
CA LEU A 53 -0.49 2.84 0.12
C LEU A 53 -1.17 1.47 0.07
N LYS A 54 -0.84 0.58 1.01
CA LYS A 54 -1.51 -0.71 1.20
C LYS A 54 -1.66 -1.04 2.67
N LEU A 55 -2.63 -1.89 3.03
CA LEU A 55 -2.72 -2.43 4.39
C LEU A 55 -1.43 -3.20 4.71
N ARG A 56 -0.93 -3.02 5.93
CA ARG A 56 0.29 -3.66 6.41
C ARG A 56 0.00 -5.12 6.74
N THR A 57 0.64 -6.03 6.02
CA THR A 57 0.60 -7.49 6.29
C THR A 57 1.90 -8.01 6.91
N MET A 58 2.99 -7.25 6.82
CA MET A 58 4.29 -7.60 7.40
C MET A 58 4.58 -6.77 8.65
N ARG A 59 5.45 -7.27 9.53
CA ARG A 59 5.93 -6.49 10.69
C ARG A 59 6.65 -5.22 10.23
N VAL A 60 6.63 -4.20 11.09
CA VAL A 60 7.41 -2.97 10.87
C VAL A 60 8.89 -3.37 10.73
N ASN A 61 9.55 -2.85 9.70
CA ASN A 61 10.95 -3.15 9.35
C ASN A 61 11.22 -4.56 8.79
N ALA A 62 10.20 -5.32 8.37
CA ALA A 62 10.42 -6.59 7.67
C ALA A 62 11.33 -6.44 6.43
N ASP A 63 11.34 -5.27 5.79
CA ASP A 63 12.21 -4.91 4.68
C ASP A 63 13.71 -4.93 5.05
N ARG A 64 14.06 -4.81 6.34
CA ARG A 64 15.44 -4.91 6.86
C ARG A 64 15.85 -6.36 7.14
N ASP A 65 14.87 -7.22 7.41
CA ASP A 65 15.07 -8.62 7.82
C ASP A 65 14.74 -9.63 6.70
N GLY A 66 14.17 -9.16 5.59
CA GLY A 66 13.77 -9.98 4.44
C GLY A 66 14.91 -10.21 3.44
N PRO A 67 14.87 -11.30 2.66
CA PRO A 67 15.82 -11.48 1.57
C PRO A 67 15.70 -10.31 0.60
N ALA A 68 16.84 -9.79 0.13
CA ALA A 68 16.85 -8.86 -0.99
C ALA A 68 16.17 -9.55 -2.19
N VAL A 69 14.92 -9.20 -2.46
CA VAL A 69 14.13 -9.75 -3.59
C VAL A 69 14.74 -9.34 -4.94
N THR A 70 15.69 -8.40 -4.93
CA THR A 70 16.55 -8.08 -6.07
C THR A 70 17.99 -8.19 -5.57
N GLY A 71 18.66 -9.28 -5.92
CA GLY A 71 20.10 -9.38 -5.71
C GLY A 71 20.80 -8.34 -6.57
N ALA A 72 21.96 -7.83 -6.14
CA ALA A 72 22.82 -6.94 -6.94
C ALA A 72 23.34 -7.59 -8.26
N ARG A 73 22.82 -8.76 -8.64
CA ARG A 73 23.17 -9.57 -9.81
C ARG A 73 21.95 -10.23 -10.47
N ASP A 74 20.74 -9.67 -10.30
CA ASP A 74 19.66 -10.01 -11.23
C ASP A 74 20.07 -9.45 -12.61
N PRO A 75 20.27 -10.32 -13.64
CA PRO A 75 20.63 -9.88 -14.98
C PRO A 75 19.53 -9.07 -15.67
#